data_AF-A0AA97DFU2-F1
#
_entry.id   AF-A0AA97DFU2-F1
#
_cell.length_a   1.000
_cell.length_b   1.000
_cell.length_c   1.000
_cell.angle_alpha   90.00
_cell.angle_beta   90.00
_cell.angle_gamma   90.00
#
_symmetry.space_group_name_H-M   'P 1'
#
loop_
_entity.id
_entity.type
_entity.pdbx_description
1 polymer ?
#
loop_
_entity_poly.entity_id
_entity_poly.type
_entity_poly.pdbx_seq_one_letter_code
_entity_poly.pdbx_strand_id
1 'polypeptide(L)' 'MLPNQKANVTIRNFPKSVAQIRKETRIKEGGTDFLFFTTDCNNKHIVLFCKKV' A
#
# COMPACT_ATOMS: atom_id res chain seq x y z
N MET A 1 -12.72 -5.05 2.85
CA MET A 1 -12.29 -5.55 1.52
C MET A 1 -12.17 -4.36 0.57
N LEU A 2 -11.08 -4.24 -0.19
CA LEU A 2 -10.91 -3.18 -1.20
C LEU A 2 -11.97 -3.35 -2.30
N PRO A 3 -12.88 -2.39 -2.52
CA PRO A 3 -13.80 -2.43 -3.64
C PRO A 3 -12.96 -2.40 -4.93
N ASN A 4 -13.12 -3.39 -5.80
CA ASN A 4 -12.43 -3.50 -7.09
C ASN A 4 -10.90 -3.71 -7.06
N GLN A 5 -10.30 -4.03 -5.89
CA GLN A 5 -8.86 -4.26 -5.74
C GLN A 5 -7.99 -3.15 -6.36
N LYS A 6 -8.48 -1.91 -6.36
CA LYS A 6 -7.76 -0.73 -6.89
C LYS A 6 -7.37 0.17 -5.73
N ALA A 7 -6.08 0.49 -5.63
CA ALA A 7 -5.59 1.49 -4.69
C ALA A 7 -4.28 2.11 -5.18
N ASN A 8 -4.02 3.33 -4.71
CA ASN A 8 -2.74 4.01 -4.90
C ASN A 8 -1.74 3.47 -3.86
N VAL A 9 -0.72 2.75 -4.32
CA VAL A 9 0.29 2.12 -3.46
C VAL A 9 1.54 3.00 -3.40
N THR A 10 1.92 3.39 -2.19
CA THR A 10 3.16 4.13 -1.90
C THR A 10 4.00 3.36 -0.89
N ILE A 11 5.32 3.42 -1.05
CA ILE A 11 6.28 2.82 -0.10
C ILE A 11 7.16 3.92 0.54
N ARG A 12 7.49 3.74 1.82
CA ARG A 12 8.46 4.56 2.57
C ARG A 12 9.22 3.68 3.54
N ASN A 13 10.55 3.61 3.44
CA ASN A 13 11.40 2.77 4.30
C ASN A 13 10.91 1.32 4.38
N PHE A 14 10.51 0.74 3.24
CA PHE A 14 9.96 -0.60 3.14
C PHE A 14 10.86 -1.46 2.23
N PRO A 15 11.13 -2.73 2.56
CA PRO A 15 12.09 -3.56 1.84
C PRO A 15 11.62 -3.98 0.44
N LYS A 16 10.31 -3.92 0.15
CA LYS A 16 9.73 -4.30 -1.14
C LYS A 16 9.43 -3.09 -2.01
N SER A 17 9.56 -3.26 -3.32
CA SER A 17 9.15 -2.24 -4.29
C SER A 17 7.63 -2.23 -4.50
N VAL A 18 7.11 -1.10 -5.01
CA VAL A 18 5.69 -0.98 -5.40
C VAL A 18 5.29 -2.10 -6.38
N ALA A 19 6.15 -2.46 -7.33
CA ALA A 19 5.88 -3.50 -8.31
C ALA A 19 5.73 -4.90 -7.67
N GLN A 20 6.60 -5.24 -6.71
CA GLN A 20 6.51 -6.51 -5.97
C GLN A 20 5.22 -6.56 -5.16
N ILE A 21 4.91 -5.49 -4.43
CA ILE A 21 3.68 -5.39 -3.63
C ILE A 21 2.45 -5.55 -4.52
N ARG A 22 2.40 -4.88 -5.68
CA ARG A 22 1.30 -5.02 -6.64
C ARG A 22 1.15 -6.44 -7.16
N LYS A 23 2.26 -7.13 -7.44
CA LYS A 23 2.24 -8.53 -7.89
C LYS A 23 1.73 -9.49 -6.82
N GLU A 24 2.14 -9.29 -5.56
CA GLU A 24 1.73 -10.13 -4.43
C GLU A 24 0.27 -9.88 -4.02
N THR A 25 -0.12 -8.62 -3.90
CA THR A 25 -1.46 -8.21 -3.43
C THR A 25 -2.52 -8.21 -4.53
N ARG A 26 -2.09 -8.27 -5.80
CA ARG A 26 -2.94 -8.15 -7.00
C ARG A 26 -3.71 -6.83 -7.08
N ILE A 27 -3.21 -5.80 -6.40
CA ILE A 27 -3.81 -4.47 -6.36
C ILE A 27 -3.46 -3.70 -7.63
N LYS A 28 -4.50 -3.29 -8.35
CA LYS A 28 -4.40 -2.45 -9.54
C LYS A 28 -4.20 -0.99 -9.16
N GLU A 29 -3.66 -0.22 -10.10
CA GLU A 29 -3.48 1.22 -9.93
C GLU A 29 -4.81 1.97 -9.98
N GLY A 30 -4.86 3.14 -9.32
CA GLY A 30 -6.01 4.03 -9.27
C GLY A 30 -6.99 3.75 -8.13
N GLY A 31 -8.11 4.47 -8.13
CA GLY A 31 -9.09 4.47 -7.05
C GLY A 31 -8.92 5.65 -6.09
N THR A 32 -9.80 5.72 -5.09
CA THR A 32 -9.81 6.76 -4.04
C THR A 32 -9.07 6.34 -2.78
N ASP A 33 -8.77 5.04 -2.67
CA ASP A 33 -8.05 4.44 -1.56
C ASP A 33 -6.54 4.54 -1.78
N PHE A 34 -5.82 4.81 -0.68
CA PHE A 34 -4.37 4.90 -0.62
C PHE A 34 -3.83 3.87 0.37
N LEU A 35 -2.80 3.15 -0.06
CA LEU A 35 -2.06 2.20 0.76
C LEU A 35 -0.62 2.66 0.92
N PHE A 36 -0.21 2.93 2.14
CA PHE A 36 1.16 3.28 2.47
C PHE A 36 1.83 2.12 3.19
N PHE A 37 2.77 1.48 2.52
CA PHE A 37 3.62 0.46 3.11
C PHE A 37 4.82 1.15 3.74
N THR A 38 4.97 1.00 5.04
CA THR A 38 6.04 1.63 5.78
C THR A 38 6.48 0.80 6.97
N THR A 39 7.53 1.27 7.63
CA THR A 39 8.08 0.65 8.83
C THR A 39 7.85 1.62 9.99
N ASP A 40 7.24 1.13 11.07
CA ASP A 40 7.00 1.94 12.27
C ASP A 40 8.29 2.22 13.07
N CYS A 41 8.18 3.00 14.14
CA CYS A 41 9.31 3.30 15.03
C CYS A 41 9.88 2.07 15.75
N ASN A 42 9.19 0.93 15.72
CA ASN A 42 9.62 -0.34 16.31
C ASN A 42 10.17 -1.31 15.24
N ASN A 43 10.51 -0.81 14.05
CA ASN A 43 10.95 -1.61 12.91
C ASN A 43 9.93 -2.66 12.44
N LYS A 44 8.63 -2.44 12.67
CA LYS A 44 7.56 -3.31 12.18
C LYS A 44 7.03 -2.82 10.85
N HIS A 45 6.94 -3.75 9.91
CA HIS A 45 6.29 -3.54 8.62
C HIS A 45 4.78 -3.38 8.81
N ILE A 46 4.26 -2.20 8.48
CA ILE A 46 2.85 -1.85 8.58
C ILE A 46 2.31 -1.32 7.26
N VAL A 47 0.99 -1.38 7.11
CA VAL A 47 0.27 -0.83 5.97
C VAL A 47 -0.81 0.13 6.47
N LEU A 48 -0.72 1.39 6.09
CA LEU A 48 -1.74 2.40 6.38
C LEU A 48 -2.74 2.42 5.23
N PHE A 49 -4.01 2.23 5.56
CA PHE A 49 -5.13 2.37 4.63
C PHE A 49 -5.80 3.71 4.85
N CYS A 50 -5.68 4.60 3.86
CA CYS A 50 -6.12 5.99 3.95
C CYS A 50 -7.05 6.32 2.79
N LYS A 51 -7.96 7.27 3.02
CA LYS A 51 -8.74 7.92 1.97
C LYS A 51 -8.36 9.39 1.90
N LYS A 52 -8.37 9.95 0.70
CA LYS A 52 -8.27 11.39 0.54
C LYS A 52 -9.54 12.04 1.10
N VAL A 53 -9.37 13.05 1.95
CA VAL A 53 -10.44 13.92 2.48
C VAL A 53 -10.60 15.13 1.57
#